data_AF-A0A1Z5L003-F1
#
_entry.id   AF-A0A1Z5L003-F1
#
_cell.length_a   1.000
_cell.length_b   1.000
_cell.length_c   1.000
_cell.angle_alpha   90.00
_cell.angle_beta   90.00
_cell.angle_gamma   90.00
#
_symmetry.space_group_name_H-M   'P 1'
#
loop_
_entity.id
_entity.type
_entity.pdbx_description
1 polymer ?
#
loop_
_entity_poly.entity_id
_entity_poly.type
_entity_poly.pdbx_seq_one_letter_code
_entity_poly.pdbx_strand_id
1 'polypeptide(L)'
;MIEFDDDLEAIFEKTLSLHDGLGGASQAVELEEQLGGGSQYDDFHTIDWQRDLARDRMRHRLLQKRRTQGGLWDMLAAFHDAWSGWLCVLLVGLAAGAIAAGIDIGALWMKDLKEGICPQAFWLNKEQCCWASNDTFFKGDDCKQWYRWPEMFSREMNKEGAGFYLLSYLVYVMWSVLFATLAVMLVRTFAP
;
A
#
# COMPACT_ATOMS: atom_id res chain seq x y z
N MET A 1 6.27 -3.79 48.85
CA MET A 1 5.79 -4.31 47.57
C MET A 1 4.33 -3.88 47.47
N ILE A 2 4.12 -2.77 46.76
CA ILE A 2 2.88 -2.35 46.08
C ILE A 2 1.73 -1.90 47.00
N GLU A 3 1.80 -0.62 47.42
CA GLU A 3 0.65 0.31 47.46
C GLU A 3 0.29 0.63 46.01
N PHE A 4 -0.87 0.18 45.52
CA PHE A 4 -1.42 0.64 44.22
C PHE A 4 -2.94 0.40 44.04
N ASP A 5 -3.65 -0.17 45.03
CA ASP A 5 -5.06 -0.57 44.85
C ASP A 5 -6.04 0.55 45.28
N ASP A 6 -5.73 1.29 46.38
CA ASP A 6 -6.64 2.30 46.94
C ASP A 6 -6.80 3.56 46.06
N ASP A 7 -5.78 3.93 45.27
CA ASP A 7 -5.84 5.11 44.38
C ASP A 7 -6.76 4.88 43.17
N LEU A 8 -6.94 3.62 42.75
CA LEU A 8 -7.70 3.29 41.54
C LEU A 8 -9.21 3.35 41.78
N GLU A 9 -9.66 2.98 42.97
CA GLU A 9 -11.07 3.05 43.37
C GLU A 9 -11.52 4.51 43.54
N ALA A 10 -10.66 5.35 44.10
CA ALA A 10 -10.91 6.79 44.24
C ALA A 10 -10.98 7.53 42.89
N ILE A 11 -10.18 7.11 41.91
CA ILE A 11 -10.25 7.63 40.54
C ILE A 11 -11.56 7.19 39.87
N PHE A 12 -11.98 5.93 40.06
CA PHE A 12 -13.20 5.41 39.45
C PHE A 12 -14.47 6.10 39.99
N GLU A 13 -14.58 6.33 41.30
CA GLU A 13 -15.71 7.07 41.90
C GLU A 13 -15.76 8.55 41.47
N LYS A 14 -14.59 9.18 41.35
CA LYS A 14 -14.48 10.57 40.87
C LYS A 14 -14.85 10.72 39.40
N THR A 15 -14.66 9.66 38.60
CA THR A 15 -15.06 9.62 37.18
C THR A 15 -16.56 9.38 37.05
N LEU A 16 -17.16 8.57 37.94
CA LEU A 16 -18.60 8.30 37.93
C LEU A 16 -19.42 9.54 38.35
N SER A 17 -18.93 10.30 39.33
CA SER A 17 -19.59 11.52 39.82
C SER A 17 -19.51 12.72 38.85
N LEU A 18 -18.50 12.76 37.97
CA LEU A 18 -18.41 13.77 36.89
C LEU A 18 -19.39 13.51 35.75
N HIS A 19 -19.93 12.30 35.62
CA HIS A 19 -20.84 11.92 34.52
C HIS A 19 -22.31 12.28 34.78
N ASP A 20 -22.70 12.58 36.03
CA ASP A 20 -24.08 12.92 36.40
C ASP A 20 -24.40 14.44 36.35
N GLY A 21 -23.42 15.29 36.03
CA GLY A 21 -23.57 16.74 36.03
C GLY A 21 -23.56 17.37 34.63
N LEU A 22 -24.76 17.58 34.05
CA LEU A 22 -25.04 18.47 32.90
C LEU A 22 -24.38 18.12 31.54
N GLY A 23 -25.13 17.44 30.67
CA GLY A 23 -24.85 17.49 29.21
C GLY A 23 -25.30 16.29 28.38
N GLY A 24 -25.63 15.15 29.00
CA GLY A 24 -25.72 13.86 28.32
C GLY A 24 -26.76 13.72 27.19
N ALA A 25 -27.86 14.48 27.20
CA ALA A 25 -28.91 14.31 26.18
C ALA A 25 -28.61 15.10 24.88
N SER A 26 -28.05 16.30 24.98
CA SER A 26 -27.76 17.12 23.80
C SER A 26 -26.48 16.64 23.09
N GLN A 27 -25.51 16.14 23.85
CA GLN A 27 -24.25 15.66 23.30
C GLN A 27 -24.39 14.25 22.70
N ALA A 28 -25.30 13.41 23.20
CA ALA A 28 -25.60 12.11 22.58
C ALA A 28 -26.26 12.28 21.20
N VAL A 29 -27.16 13.25 21.04
CA VAL A 29 -27.82 13.53 19.74
C VAL A 29 -26.83 14.14 18.74
N GLU A 30 -25.94 15.03 19.18
CA GLU A 30 -24.90 15.62 18.31
C GLU A 30 -23.78 14.62 17.96
N LEU A 31 -23.47 13.69 18.87
CA LEU A 31 -22.55 12.59 18.59
C LEU A 31 -23.19 11.55 17.65
N GLU A 32 -24.49 11.28 17.76
CA GLU A 32 -25.23 10.40 16.84
C GLU A 32 -25.44 11.04 15.45
N GLU A 33 -25.49 12.38 15.35
CA GLU A 33 -25.51 13.12 14.08
C GLU A 33 -24.10 13.23 13.46
N GLN A 34 -23.03 13.32 14.26
CA GLN A 34 -21.63 13.23 13.78
C GLN A 34 -21.17 11.79 13.50
N LEU A 35 -21.71 10.79 14.21
CA LEU A 35 -21.64 9.36 13.86
C LEU A 35 -22.70 8.99 12.80
N GLY A 36 -23.57 9.94 12.46
CA GLY A 36 -24.66 9.86 11.50
C GLY A 36 -24.20 9.99 10.06
N GLY A 37 -23.14 9.28 9.68
CA GLY A 37 -22.90 8.86 8.31
C GLY A 37 -23.92 7.80 7.88
N GLY A 38 -25.22 8.09 8.05
CA GLY A 38 -26.31 7.24 7.59
C GLY A 38 -26.25 7.14 6.07
N SER A 39 -26.35 5.92 5.54
CA SER A 39 -26.22 5.54 4.12
C SER A 39 -24.79 5.31 3.57
N GLN A 40 -23.81 4.90 4.38
CA GLN A 40 -22.63 4.20 3.82
C GLN A 40 -22.80 2.67 3.83
N TYR A 41 -23.76 2.15 4.59
CA TYR A 41 -23.96 0.71 4.81
C TYR A 41 -25.30 0.14 4.26
N ASP A 42 -26.05 0.90 3.47
CA ASP A 42 -27.31 0.40 2.88
C ASP A 42 -27.10 -0.40 1.58
N ASP A 43 -25.91 -0.34 0.99
CA ASP A 43 -25.54 -1.04 -0.25
C ASP A 43 -24.76 -2.35 -0.03
N PHE A 44 -24.74 -2.89 1.21
CA PHE A 44 -24.14 -4.20 1.47
C PHE A 44 -25.11 -5.32 1.08
N HIS A 45 -25.09 -5.68 -0.20
CA HIS A 45 -25.57 -6.99 -0.60
C HIS A 45 -24.59 -8.07 -0.11
N THR A 46 -25.06 -8.96 0.77
CA THR A 46 -24.27 -10.11 1.19
C THR A 46 -24.00 -11.02 0.01
N ILE A 47 -22.74 -11.34 -0.22
CA ILE A 47 -22.33 -12.31 -1.25
C ILE A 47 -22.86 -13.70 -0.86
N ASP A 48 -23.78 -14.25 -1.66
CA ASP A 48 -24.38 -15.56 -1.44
C ASP A 48 -23.62 -16.67 -2.19
N TRP A 49 -22.49 -17.08 -1.61
CA TRP A 49 -21.66 -18.18 -2.12
C TRP A 49 -22.44 -19.51 -2.27
N GLN A 50 -23.47 -19.72 -1.45
CA GLN A 50 -24.28 -20.95 -1.49
C GLN A 50 -25.12 -20.99 -2.76
N ARG A 51 -25.80 -19.87 -3.09
CA ARG A 51 -26.55 -19.74 -4.35
C ARG A 51 -25.64 -19.88 -5.57
N ASP A 52 -24.46 -19.29 -5.54
CA ASP A 52 -23.50 -19.37 -6.66
C ASP A 52 -22.94 -20.79 -6.85
N LEU A 53 -22.59 -21.47 -5.76
CA LEU A 53 -22.14 -22.86 -5.81
C LEU A 53 -23.26 -23.82 -6.26
N ALA A 54 -24.51 -23.58 -5.86
CA ALA A 54 -25.66 -24.34 -6.32
C ALA A 54 -25.88 -24.16 -7.85
N ARG A 55 -25.75 -22.93 -8.35
CA ARG A 55 -25.84 -22.62 -9.78
C ARG A 55 -24.72 -23.30 -10.58
N ASP A 56 -23.50 -23.28 -10.06
CA ASP A 56 -22.33 -23.89 -10.71
C ASP A 56 -22.46 -25.41 -10.82
N ARG A 57 -22.85 -26.08 -9.73
CA ARG A 57 -23.16 -27.52 -9.73
C ARG A 57 -24.23 -27.89 -10.76
N MET A 58 -25.26 -27.06 -10.91
CA MET A 58 -26.31 -27.29 -11.91
C MET A 58 -25.76 -27.17 -13.34
N ARG A 59 -24.93 -26.16 -13.62
CA ARG A 59 -24.25 -26.00 -14.91
C ARG A 59 -23.38 -27.21 -15.24
N HIS A 60 -22.57 -27.69 -14.29
CA HIS A 60 -21.71 -28.86 -14.51
C HIS A 60 -22.51 -30.13 -14.83
N ARG A 61 -23.65 -30.37 -14.18
CA ARG A 61 -24.55 -31.49 -14.51
C ARG A 61 -25.10 -31.40 -15.94
N LEU A 62 -25.47 -30.21 -16.40
CA LEU A 62 -25.97 -29.98 -17.77
C LEU A 62 -24.88 -30.18 -18.81
N LEU A 63 -23.64 -29.78 -18.52
CA LEU A 63 -22.49 -29.99 -19.40
C LEU A 63 -22.09 -31.46 -19.49
N GLN A 64 -22.11 -32.18 -18.38
CA GLN A 64 -21.77 -33.60 -18.37
C GLN A 64 -22.79 -34.44 -19.15
N LYS A 65 -24.07 -34.11 -19.09
CA LYS A 65 -25.11 -34.73 -19.93
C LYS A 65 -24.90 -34.45 -21.42
N ARG A 66 -24.58 -33.20 -21.79
CA ARG A 66 -24.30 -32.82 -23.19
C ARG A 66 -23.03 -33.49 -23.73
N ARG A 67 -21.99 -33.62 -22.90
CA ARG A 67 -20.74 -34.33 -23.25
C ARG A 67 -20.98 -35.78 -23.68
N THR A 68 -21.95 -36.48 -23.08
CA THR A 68 -22.30 -37.86 -23.46
C THR A 68 -22.99 -37.94 -24.84
N GLN A 69 -23.51 -36.84 -25.37
CA GLN A 69 -24.16 -36.80 -26.69
C GLN A 69 -23.17 -36.67 -27.87
N GLY A 70 -21.86 -36.50 -27.60
CA GLY A 70 -20.79 -36.82 -28.55
C GLY A 70 -20.41 -35.78 -29.61
N GLY A 71 -20.80 -34.51 -29.46
CA GLY A 71 -20.43 -33.44 -30.41
C GLY A 71 -18.99 -32.91 -30.24
N LEU A 72 -18.33 -32.56 -31.36
CA LEU A 72 -17.02 -31.87 -31.35
C LEU A 72 -17.07 -30.52 -30.59
N TRP A 73 -18.19 -29.80 -30.69
CA TRP A 73 -18.44 -28.56 -29.96
C TRP A 73 -18.53 -28.79 -28.44
N ASP A 74 -19.11 -29.91 -28.00
CA ASP A 74 -19.18 -30.28 -26.58
C ASP A 74 -17.81 -30.65 -26.01
N MET A 75 -16.93 -31.24 -26.82
CA MET A 75 -15.55 -31.54 -26.43
C MET A 75 -14.71 -30.27 -26.27
N LEU A 76 -14.84 -29.31 -27.20
CA LEU A 76 -14.16 -28.01 -27.11
C LEU A 76 -14.64 -27.20 -25.90
N ALA A 77 -15.96 -27.19 -25.65
CA ALA A 77 -16.55 -26.55 -24.47
C ALA A 77 -16.06 -27.21 -23.17
N ALA A 78 -15.98 -28.54 -23.13
CA ALA A 78 -15.47 -29.27 -21.96
C ALA A 78 -13.97 -29.00 -21.71
N PHE A 79 -13.18 -28.88 -22.77
CA PHE A 79 -11.78 -28.49 -22.64
C PHE A 79 -11.69 -27.07 -22.07
N HIS A 80 -12.39 -26.10 -22.68
CA HIS A 80 -12.43 -24.71 -22.22
C HIS A 80 -12.81 -24.58 -20.73
N ASP A 81 -13.87 -25.25 -20.29
CA ASP A 81 -14.27 -25.20 -18.88
C ASP A 81 -13.22 -25.84 -17.94
N ALA A 82 -12.44 -26.81 -18.41
CA ALA A 82 -11.39 -27.45 -17.60
C ALA A 82 -10.15 -26.56 -17.38
N TRP A 83 -9.73 -25.77 -18.38
CA TRP A 83 -8.50 -24.96 -18.28
C TRP A 83 -8.74 -23.46 -18.04
N SER A 84 -9.94 -22.94 -18.32
CA SER A 84 -10.25 -21.51 -18.16
C SER A 84 -10.01 -20.98 -16.74
N GLY A 85 -10.32 -21.78 -15.72
CA GLY A 85 -10.02 -21.44 -14.33
C GLY A 85 -8.52 -21.28 -14.07
N TRP A 86 -7.70 -22.22 -14.58
CA TRP A 86 -6.24 -22.18 -14.45
C TRP A 86 -5.63 -21.01 -15.22
N LEU A 87 -6.12 -20.71 -16.43
CA LEU A 87 -5.70 -19.52 -17.18
C LEU A 87 -6.04 -18.24 -16.42
N CYS A 88 -7.24 -18.14 -15.86
CA CYS A 88 -7.66 -16.98 -15.08
C CYS A 88 -6.70 -16.74 -13.88
N VAL A 89 -6.39 -17.79 -13.13
CA VAL A 89 -5.43 -17.73 -12.00
C VAL A 89 -4.05 -17.28 -12.48
N LEU A 90 -3.58 -17.81 -13.61
CA LEU A 90 -2.28 -17.42 -14.18
C LEU A 90 -2.26 -15.94 -14.59
N LEU A 91 -3.31 -15.44 -15.26
CA LEU A 91 -3.39 -14.05 -15.69
C LEU A 91 -3.46 -13.09 -14.50
N VAL A 92 -4.26 -13.41 -13.48
CA VAL A 92 -4.32 -12.61 -12.24
C VAL A 92 -2.96 -12.63 -11.53
N GLY A 93 -2.29 -13.79 -11.47
CA GLY A 93 -0.95 -13.91 -10.89
C GLY A 93 0.10 -13.08 -11.63
N LEU A 94 0.09 -13.11 -12.98
CA LEU A 94 0.97 -12.27 -13.80
C LEU A 94 0.68 -10.78 -13.62
N ALA A 95 -0.60 -10.39 -13.57
CA ALA A 95 -0.98 -9.00 -13.35
C ALA A 95 -0.55 -8.50 -11.96
N ALA A 96 -0.81 -9.28 -10.91
CA ALA A 96 -0.39 -8.97 -9.56
C ALA A 96 1.14 -8.93 -9.44
N GLY A 97 1.85 -9.87 -10.06
CA GLY A 97 3.31 -9.91 -10.11
C GLY A 97 3.91 -8.71 -10.85
N ALA A 98 3.30 -8.26 -11.95
CA ALA A 98 3.73 -7.07 -12.67
C ALA A 98 3.54 -5.80 -11.83
N ILE A 99 2.41 -5.68 -11.12
CA ILE A 99 2.17 -4.56 -10.18
C ILE A 99 3.20 -4.60 -9.05
N ALA A 100 3.44 -5.76 -8.44
CA ALA A 100 4.42 -5.93 -7.38
C ALA A 100 5.84 -5.56 -7.85
N ALA A 101 6.26 -6.03 -9.02
CA ALA A 101 7.55 -5.68 -9.60
C ALA A 101 7.66 -4.16 -9.86
N GLY A 102 6.59 -3.52 -10.32
CA GLY A 102 6.53 -2.06 -10.46
C GLY A 102 6.68 -1.32 -9.13
N ILE A 103 6.03 -1.82 -8.08
CA ILE A 103 6.15 -1.28 -6.71
C ILE A 103 7.58 -1.44 -6.20
N ASP A 104 8.21 -2.60 -6.36
CA ASP A 104 9.57 -2.87 -5.88
C ASP A 104 10.60 -1.96 -6.57
N ILE A 105 10.54 -1.86 -7.90
CA ILE A 105 11.41 -0.96 -8.68
C ILE A 105 11.19 0.50 -8.26
N GLY A 106 9.93 0.91 -8.13
CA GLY A 106 9.56 2.25 -7.68
C GLY A 106 10.05 2.55 -6.28
N ALA A 107 9.92 1.61 -5.33
CA ALA A 107 10.32 1.77 -3.94
C ALA A 107 11.84 1.93 -3.80
N LEU A 108 12.61 1.12 -4.53
CA LEU A 108 14.08 1.23 -4.57
C LEU A 108 14.52 2.58 -5.15
N TRP A 109 13.91 2.99 -6.27
CA TRP A 109 14.20 4.29 -6.88
C TRP A 109 13.82 5.46 -5.96
N MET A 110 12.62 5.44 -5.36
CA MET A 110 12.17 6.49 -4.43
C MET A 110 13.05 6.58 -3.19
N LYS A 111 13.58 5.45 -2.69
CA LYS A 111 14.52 5.43 -1.56
C LYS A 111 15.79 6.20 -1.93
N ASP A 112 16.38 5.90 -3.07
CA ASP A 112 17.64 6.50 -3.49
C ASP A 112 17.47 7.97 -3.92
N LEU A 113 16.32 8.32 -4.50
CA LEU A 113 16.02 9.70 -4.88
C LEU A 113 16.08 10.67 -3.70
N LYS A 114 15.79 10.23 -2.47
CA LYS A 114 15.90 11.09 -1.27
C LYS A 114 17.34 11.50 -0.97
N GLU A 115 18.31 10.68 -1.38
CA GLU A 115 19.74 10.89 -1.09
C GLU A 115 20.46 11.60 -2.25
N GLY A 116 20.06 11.33 -3.50
CA GLY A 116 20.71 11.89 -4.67
C GLY A 116 20.11 11.42 -6.00
N ILE A 117 20.86 11.64 -7.09
CA ILE A 117 20.45 11.28 -8.44
C ILE A 117 21.66 10.87 -9.30
N CYS A 118 21.41 10.05 -10.30
CA CYS A 118 22.35 9.72 -11.37
C CYS A 118 22.13 10.69 -12.56
N PRO A 119 23.02 11.67 -12.83
CA PRO A 119 22.75 12.73 -13.82
C PRO A 119 22.60 12.22 -15.26
N GLN A 120 23.27 11.11 -15.60
CA GLN A 120 23.23 10.50 -16.93
C GLN A 120 21.91 9.73 -17.19
N ALA A 121 21.28 9.21 -16.12
CA ALA A 121 20.06 8.42 -16.20
C ALA A 121 19.27 8.51 -14.88
N PHE A 122 18.38 9.48 -14.79
CA PHE A 122 17.66 9.82 -13.55
C PHE A 122 16.69 8.73 -13.05
N TRP A 123 16.31 7.78 -13.91
CA TRP A 123 15.40 6.67 -13.58
C TRP A 123 16.12 5.45 -12.99
N LEU A 124 17.46 5.44 -12.98
CA LEU A 124 18.22 4.34 -12.37
C LEU A 124 18.30 4.51 -10.86
N ASN A 125 18.27 3.40 -10.14
CA ASN A 125 18.60 3.39 -8.71
C ASN A 125 20.12 3.58 -8.51
N LYS A 126 20.57 3.81 -7.27
CA LYS A 126 21.98 4.03 -6.94
C LYS A 126 22.84 2.84 -7.34
N GLU A 127 22.39 1.63 -7.02
CA GLU A 127 23.13 0.39 -7.33
C GLU A 127 23.36 0.19 -8.83
N GLN A 128 22.33 0.37 -9.66
CA GLN A 128 22.39 0.24 -11.11
C GLN A 128 23.23 1.35 -11.75
N CYS A 129 23.14 2.58 -11.24
CA CYS A 129 23.99 3.69 -11.69
C CYS A 129 25.48 3.37 -11.47
N CYS A 130 25.81 2.73 -10.35
CA CYS A 130 27.19 2.40 -9.99
C CYS A 130 27.71 1.11 -10.65
N TRP A 131 26.85 0.14 -10.95
CA TRP A 131 27.21 -1.02 -11.78
C TRP A 131 27.46 -0.66 -13.24
N ALA A 132 26.80 0.37 -13.77
CA ALA A 132 27.03 0.84 -15.13
C ALA A 132 28.41 1.47 -15.31
N SER A 133 29.01 2.02 -14.24
CA SER A 133 30.42 2.40 -14.22
C SER A 133 31.27 1.18 -13.88
N ASN A 134 32.28 0.89 -14.71
CA ASN A 134 33.18 -0.27 -14.64
C ASN A 134 34.08 -0.36 -13.37
N ASP A 135 33.71 0.33 -12.28
CA ASP A 135 34.42 0.35 -11.01
C ASP A 135 34.03 -0.90 -10.19
N THR A 136 34.72 -2.01 -10.45
CA THR A 136 34.52 -3.32 -9.78
C THR A 136 35.00 -3.36 -8.33
N PHE A 137 35.40 -2.22 -7.76
CA PHE A 137 35.75 -2.09 -6.35
C PHE A 137 34.63 -1.36 -5.59
N PHE A 138 33.74 -2.13 -4.98
CA PHE A 138 32.91 -1.68 -3.84
C PHE A 138 33.82 -1.32 -2.66
N LYS A 139 34.53 -0.19 -2.75
CA LYS A 139 35.19 0.46 -1.61
C LYS A 139 34.26 1.57 -1.12
N GLY A 140 33.22 1.16 -0.40
CA GLY A 140 32.29 2.07 0.28
C GLY A 140 31.30 2.80 -0.63
N ASP A 141 30.47 3.61 0.00
CA ASP A 141 29.39 4.44 -0.57
C ASP A 141 29.80 5.47 -1.65
N ASP A 142 31.08 5.48 -2.08
CA ASP A 142 31.65 6.50 -2.95
C ASP A 142 31.66 6.08 -4.42
N CYS A 143 30.48 6.17 -5.02
CA CYS A 143 30.27 6.02 -6.45
C CYS A 143 30.43 7.37 -7.17
N LYS A 144 31.39 7.48 -8.10
CA LYS A 144 31.69 8.76 -8.79
C LYS A 144 30.55 9.27 -9.68
N GLN A 145 29.68 8.39 -10.15
CA GLN A 145 28.55 8.75 -11.01
C GLN A 145 27.30 9.18 -10.22
N TRP A 146 27.25 8.89 -8.92
CA TRP A 146 26.13 9.24 -8.06
C TRP A 146 26.37 10.60 -7.43
N TYR A 147 25.44 11.53 -7.63
CA TYR A 147 25.53 12.88 -7.09
C TYR A 147 24.51 13.04 -5.97
N ARG A 148 24.98 13.38 -4.77
CA ARG A 148 24.09 13.74 -3.66
C ARG A 148 23.48 15.11 -3.93
N TRP A 149 22.31 15.38 -3.35
CA TRP A 149 21.62 16.66 -3.55
C TRP A 149 22.47 17.91 -3.29
N PRO A 150 23.29 18.01 -2.23
CA PRO A 150 24.12 19.19 -2.01
C PRO A 150 25.15 19.42 -3.13
N GLU A 151 25.70 18.35 -3.70
CA GLU A 151 26.69 18.41 -4.79
C GLU A 151 26.05 18.93 -6.08
N MET A 152 24.75 18.72 -6.28
CA MET A 152 24.00 19.27 -7.40
C MET A 152 23.68 20.76 -7.23
N PHE A 153 23.34 21.21 -6.02
CA PHE A 153 23.06 22.63 -5.78
C PHE A 153 24.33 23.48 -5.82
N SER A 154 25.43 22.98 -5.25
CA SER A 154 26.71 23.69 -5.19
C SER A 154 27.86 22.70 -5.39
N ARG A 155 28.43 22.68 -6.60
CA ARG A 155 29.57 21.80 -6.95
C ARG A 155 30.83 22.05 -6.12
N GLU A 156 30.96 23.21 -5.49
CA GLU A 156 32.11 23.60 -4.67
C GLU A 156 31.88 23.42 -3.15
N MET A 157 30.77 22.81 -2.73
CA MET A 157 30.47 22.64 -1.31
C MET A 157 31.40 21.60 -0.68
N ASN A 158 32.09 21.98 0.41
CA ASN A 158 32.94 21.05 1.17
C ASN A 158 32.11 19.89 1.74
N LYS A 159 32.42 18.65 1.36
CA LYS A 159 31.71 17.43 1.80
C LYS A 159 31.75 17.23 3.32
N GLU A 160 32.79 17.76 3.98
CA GLU A 160 32.97 17.71 5.45
C GLU A 160 32.34 18.91 6.17
N GLY A 161 31.79 19.88 5.42
CA GLY A 161 31.19 21.07 6.01
C GLY A 161 29.81 20.77 6.63
N ALA A 162 29.51 21.40 7.77
CA ALA A 162 28.19 21.28 8.42
C ALA A 162 27.02 21.63 7.47
N GLY A 163 27.23 22.57 6.54
CA GLY A 163 26.23 22.95 5.53
C GLY A 163 25.85 21.82 4.57
N PHE A 164 26.78 20.91 4.25
CA PHE A 164 26.53 19.76 3.38
C PHE A 164 25.55 18.77 4.04
N TYR A 165 25.78 18.47 5.33
CA TYR A 165 24.90 17.60 6.11
C TYR A 165 23.52 18.21 6.31
N LEU A 166 23.46 19.51 6.66
CA LEU A 166 22.20 20.22 6.83
C LEU A 166 21.36 20.20 5.55
N LEU A 167 21.96 20.52 4.40
CA LEU A 167 21.25 20.53 3.11
C LEU A 167 20.80 19.13 2.71
N SER A 168 21.64 18.10 2.93
CA SER A 168 21.27 16.71 2.69
C SER A 168 20.02 16.32 3.49
N TYR A 169 20.00 16.67 4.78
CA TYR A 169 18.88 16.36 5.66
C TYR A 169 17.60 17.10 5.26
N LEU A 170 17.68 18.39 4.94
CA LEU A 170 16.52 19.18 4.52
C LEU A 170 15.88 18.62 3.24
N VAL A 171 16.70 18.29 2.24
CA VAL A 171 16.20 17.74 0.97
C VAL A 171 15.61 16.34 1.17
N TYR A 172 16.24 15.51 2.01
CA TYR A 172 15.73 14.19 2.38
C TYR A 172 14.33 14.27 3.03
N VAL A 173 14.15 15.19 3.99
CA VAL A 173 12.87 15.40 4.67
C VAL A 173 11.83 15.95 3.70
N MET A 174 12.20 16.90 2.84
CA MET A 174 11.31 17.47 1.83
C MET A 174 10.73 16.39 0.90
N TRP A 175 11.58 15.52 0.34
CA TRP A 175 11.12 14.39 -0.49
C TRP A 175 10.27 13.39 0.31
N SER A 176 10.64 13.12 1.55
CA SER A 176 9.88 12.20 2.41
C SER A 176 8.46 12.70 2.69
N VAL A 177 8.31 13.99 2.99
CA VAL A 177 6.99 14.62 3.20
C VAL A 177 6.21 14.69 1.89
N LEU A 178 6.86 14.98 0.76
CA LEU A 178 6.20 14.98 -0.54
C LEU A 178 5.60 13.60 -0.87
N PHE A 179 6.36 12.52 -0.70
CA PHE A 179 5.84 11.17 -0.97
C PHE A 179 4.72 10.77 0.01
N ALA A 180 4.85 11.11 1.29
CA ALA A 180 3.81 10.85 2.28
C ALA A 180 2.51 11.61 1.95
N THR A 181 2.61 12.89 1.57
CA THR A 181 1.44 13.70 1.20
C THR A 181 0.77 13.20 -0.07
N LEU A 182 1.54 12.80 -1.09
CA LEU A 182 0.99 12.16 -2.29
C LEU A 182 0.24 10.86 -1.97
N ALA A 183 0.79 10.02 -1.09
CA ALA A 183 0.13 8.80 -0.66
C ALA A 183 -1.22 9.08 0.05
N VAL A 184 -1.23 10.04 0.98
CA VAL A 184 -2.46 10.46 1.68
C VAL A 184 -3.49 11.04 0.70
N MET A 185 -3.07 11.90 -0.22
CA MET A 185 -3.96 12.50 -1.22
C MET A 185 -4.58 11.43 -2.13
N LEU A 186 -3.80 10.44 -2.55
CA LEU A 186 -4.27 9.35 -3.40
C LEU A 186 -5.33 8.51 -2.67
N VAL A 187 -5.06 8.10 -1.44
CA VAL A 187 -6.01 7.30 -0.65
C VAL A 187 -7.32 8.07 -0.45
N ARG A 188 -7.25 9.32 0.02
CA ARG A 188 -8.46 10.12 0.29
C ARG A 188 -9.29 10.46 -0.96
N THR A 189 -8.68 10.43 -2.15
CA THR A 189 -9.38 10.76 -3.40
C THR A 189 -10.03 9.53 -4.03
N PHE A 190 -9.36 8.38 -4.00
CA PHE A 190 -9.83 7.17 -4.71
C PHE A 190 -10.50 6.13 -3.80
N ALA A 191 -10.14 6.08 -2.52
CA ALA A 191 -10.67 5.15 -1.53
C ALA A 191 -10.79 5.85 -0.17
N PRO A 192 -11.67 6.86 -0.05
CA PRO A 192 -11.85 7.65 1.18
C PRO A 192 -12.33 6.82 2.37
#